data_AF-A0AAP7W8F0-F1
#
_entry.id   AF-A0AAP7W8F0-F1
#
_cell.length_a   1.000
_cell.length_b   1.000
_cell.length_c   1.000
_cell.angle_alpha   90.00
_cell.angle_beta   90.00
_cell.angle_gamma   90.00
#
_symmetry.space_group_name_H-M   'P 1'
#
loop_
_entity.id
_entity.type
_entity.pdbx_description
1 polymer ?
#
loop_
_entity_poly.entity_id
_entity_poly.type
_entity_poly.pdbx_seq_one_letter_code
_entity_poly.pdbx_strand_id
1 'polypeptide(L)'
;MYYGIDLRTKDVGPKLEEGSLDAIATEQSLYYVLNKQSLTDLISNLVSSSITAEVKQDMTGLKQKIDSYQQFITSADQNSMLLAEKLNVTTQQATSMNENLGEYLKGLAKWRESSLKLVEEQQVLTTNNTGEQTAVLSLDSGIKSLMMQSQSLVESSKHSLTTSDDVYKTFDQINGQAKEIQESGTTIVSKADSLLNDFTKKMDDDKSFSKNFTKILANSRIGDRQNEMLYQFLSSPVQKQNDGVIVAGNAFTPYLIVLTCFIVALFTAYAIANQEKKRTQSDHFEEKFSLIDMNVPTTVVAFGISIVEGISIGIISGRLLQFGQDQSLLWIAFITIIMMAFVLVSTYLLRQIKMVGMFILLVFLSMYLFLTEAVGSKVDQMSSVGKVRQFSPLQYIESFLNDFISGKDTGKVIFIVLFVIAIIGLVSNLFVWHKKWEEKEVNDQTMEHSG
;
A
#
# COMPACT_ATOMS: atom_id res chain seq x y z
N MET A 1 44.34 15.25 11.23
CA MET A 1 42.99 14.82 11.63
C MET A 1 42.33 15.82 12.60
N TYR A 2 42.92 16.11 13.78
CA TYR A 2 42.34 17.08 14.73
C TYR A 2 42.27 18.53 14.19
N TYR A 3 43.36 19.10 13.69
CA TYR A 3 43.38 20.42 13.04
C TYR A 3 43.07 20.40 11.53
N GLY A 4 42.71 19.22 10.98
CA GLY A 4 42.37 19.08 9.55
C GLY A 4 43.52 19.34 8.57
N ILE A 5 44.76 19.42 9.07
CA ILE A 5 45.99 19.58 8.28
C ILE A 5 46.45 18.19 7.79
N ASP A 6 46.73 18.07 6.49
CA ASP A 6 47.34 16.88 5.90
C ASP A 6 48.87 17.00 5.85
N LEU A 7 49.52 16.36 6.82
CA LEU A 7 50.97 16.33 7.02
C LEU A 7 51.76 15.67 5.87
N ARG A 8 51.09 15.05 4.91
CA ARG A 8 51.71 14.35 3.77
C ARG A 8 51.93 15.27 2.56
N THR A 9 51.38 16.48 2.59
CA THR A 9 51.49 17.45 1.50
C THR A 9 52.72 18.35 1.69
N LYS A 10 53.35 18.77 0.58
CA LYS A 10 54.57 19.61 0.63
C LYS A 10 54.30 21.05 1.13
N ASP A 11 53.04 21.44 1.21
CA ASP A 11 52.59 22.79 1.62
C ASP A 11 52.41 22.96 3.13
N VAL A 12 52.77 21.96 3.93
CA VAL A 12 52.58 21.98 5.39
C VAL A 12 53.64 22.82 6.09
N GLY A 13 54.88 22.77 5.60
CA GLY A 13 56.01 23.50 6.16
C GLY A 13 55.75 25.02 6.26
N PRO A 14 55.41 25.69 5.13
CA PRO A 14 55.10 27.12 5.14
C PRO A 14 53.91 27.49 6.03
N LYS A 15 52.87 26.65 6.07
CA LYS A 15 51.68 26.89 6.91
C LYS A 15 51.99 26.81 8.40
N LEU A 16 52.93 25.97 8.82
CA LEU A 16 53.37 25.89 10.21
C LEU A 16 54.22 27.10 10.64
N GLU A 17 54.77 27.85 9.69
CA GLU A 17 55.49 29.10 9.95
C GLU A 17 54.55 30.32 10.05
N GLU A 18 53.35 30.22 9.47
CA GLU A 18 52.33 31.30 9.47
C GLU A 18 51.57 31.44 10.80
N GLY A 19 51.66 30.47 11.72
CA GLY A 19 51.03 30.59 13.04
C GLY A 19 50.88 29.28 13.81
N SER A 20 50.24 29.36 14.98
CA SER A 20 49.93 28.19 15.80
C SER A 20 48.92 27.26 15.11
N LEU A 21 48.92 25.98 15.48
CA LEU A 21 48.11 24.93 14.83
C LEU A 21 46.59 25.24 14.83
N ASP A 22 46.11 26.03 15.80
CA ASP A 22 44.74 26.50 15.90
C ASP A 22 44.38 27.64 14.92
N ALA A 23 45.37 28.42 14.50
CA ALA A 23 45.20 29.51 13.55
C ALA A 23 45.06 28.98 12.11
N ILE A 24 45.75 27.87 11.81
CA ILE A 24 45.78 27.25 10.48
C ILE A 24 44.84 26.04 10.35
N ALA A 25 43.99 25.83 11.35
CA ALA A 25 43.01 24.73 11.36
C ALA A 25 41.97 24.93 10.24
N THR A 26 41.68 23.88 9.48
CA THR A 26 40.67 23.96 8.40
C THR A 26 39.25 23.99 8.97
N GLU A 27 38.30 24.59 8.25
CA GLU A 27 36.88 24.65 8.69
C GLU A 27 36.23 23.27 8.84
N GLN A 28 36.79 22.25 8.17
CA GLN A 28 36.37 20.85 8.28
C GLN A 28 37.12 20.08 9.39
N SER A 29 37.96 20.75 10.16
CA SER A 29 38.76 20.13 11.21
C SER A 29 37.94 19.86 12.47
N LEU A 30 38.29 18.79 13.19
CA LEU A 30 37.68 18.48 14.49
C LEU A 30 37.88 19.62 15.49
N TYR A 31 39.01 20.34 15.40
CA TYR A 31 39.28 21.54 16.20
C TYR A 31 38.30 22.67 15.92
N TYR A 32 38.00 22.96 14.65
CA TYR A 32 37.05 24.02 14.29
C TYR A 32 35.62 23.66 14.74
N VAL A 33 35.21 22.40 14.54
CA VAL A 33 33.92 21.86 14.97
C VAL A 33 33.74 21.91 16.50
N LEU A 34 34.79 21.62 17.27
CA LEU A 34 34.72 21.56 18.74
C LEU A 34 34.95 22.91 19.45
N ASN A 35 35.76 23.80 18.88
CA ASN A 35 36.18 25.04 19.54
C ASN A 35 35.71 26.34 18.88
N LYS A 36 35.32 26.34 17.60
CA LYS A 36 34.97 27.57 16.85
C LYS A 36 33.54 27.60 16.32
N GLN A 37 32.93 26.44 16.03
CA GLN A 37 31.54 26.37 15.61
C GLN A 37 30.62 26.44 16.84
N SER A 38 29.59 27.30 16.79
CA SER A 38 28.66 27.40 17.92
C SER A 38 27.87 26.10 18.04
N LEU A 39 27.65 25.63 19.28
CA LEU A 39 26.86 24.43 19.56
C LEU A 39 25.46 24.53 18.92
N THR A 40 24.91 25.74 18.86
CA THR A 40 23.66 26.11 18.18
C THR A 40 23.70 25.90 16.67
N ASP A 41 24.80 26.21 15.97
CA ASP A 41 24.91 26.01 14.52
C ASP A 41 25.07 24.53 14.17
N LEU A 42 25.76 23.76 15.02
CA LEU A 42 25.83 22.30 14.91
C LEU A 42 24.45 21.67 15.14
N ILE A 43 23.74 22.06 16.20
CA ILE A 43 22.39 21.58 16.48
C ILE A 43 21.42 21.99 15.36
N SER A 44 21.52 23.21 14.83
CA SER A 44 20.63 23.69 13.74
C SER A 44 20.84 22.93 12.43
N ASN A 45 22.10 22.70 12.02
CA ASN A 45 22.42 21.92 10.83
C ASN A 45 22.12 20.42 11.02
N LEU A 46 22.36 19.90 12.23
CA LEU A 46 22.04 18.52 12.57
C LEU A 46 20.51 18.32 12.59
N VAL A 47 19.73 19.21 13.21
CA VAL A 47 18.24 19.16 13.19
C VAL A 47 17.71 19.32 11.76
N SER A 48 18.25 20.25 10.97
CA SER A 48 17.84 20.43 9.56
C SER A 48 18.18 19.23 8.67
N SER A 49 19.28 18.51 8.95
CA SER A 49 19.64 17.27 8.26
C SER A 49 18.99 16.01 8.86
N SER A 50 18.56 16.09 10.13
CA SER A 50 17.89 15.00 10.85
C SER A 50 16.40 14.92 10.54
N ILE A 51 15.79 15.98 9.99
CA ILE A 51 14.49 15.84 9.30
C ILE A 51 14.68 14.78 8.23
N THR A 52 14.23 13.57 8.55
CA THR A 52 14.42 12.41 7.68
C THR A 52 13.76 12.69 6.35
N ALA A 53 14.28 12.07 5.28
CA ALA A 53 13.67 12.15 3.96
C ALA A 53 12.17 11.78 3.99
N GLU A 54 11.80 10.89 4.92
CA GLU A 54 10.43 10.44 5.16
C GLU A 54 9.51 11.55 5.70
N VAL A 55 9.92 12.30 6.75
CA VAL A 55 9.11 13.43 7.28
C VAL A 55 8.96 14.54 6.23
N LYS A 56 10.02 14.79 5.45
CA LYS A 56 9.99 15.78 4.36
C LYS A 56 9.05 15.34 3.23
N GLN A 57 9.04 14.06 2.89
CA GLN A 57 8.14 13.49 1.90
C GLN A 57 6.68 13.56 2.37
N ASP A 58 6.40 13.20 3.62
CA ASP A 58 5.06 13.27 4.20
C ASP A 58 4.54 14.71 4.24
N MET A 59 5.39 15.68 4.61
CA MET A 59 5.03 17.10 4.61
C MET A 59 4.71 17.62 3.20
N THR A 60 5.44 17.13 2.19
CA THR A 60 5.15 17.45 0.78
C THR A 60 3.81 16.86 0.35
N GLY A 61 3.51 15.62 0.77
CA GLY A 61 2.22 14.98 0.54
C GLY A 61 1.07 15.71 1.22
N LEU A 62 1.24 16.14 2.49
CA LEU A 62 0.26 16.96 3.21
C LEU A 62 -0.01 18.28 2.48
N LYS A 63 1.03 18.95 1.97
CA LYS A 63 0.88 20.18 1.20
C LYS A 63 0.02 19.97 -0.05
N GLN A 64 0.26 18.91 -0.81
CA GLN A 64 -0.55 18.58 -1.99
C GLN A 64 -2.02 18.32 -1.65
N LYS A 65 -2.30 17.64 -0.52
CA LYS A 65 -3.67 17.43 -0.03
C LYS A 65 -4.34 18.74 0.36
N ILE A 66 -3.64 19.65 1.04
CA ILE A 66 -4.15 20.99 1.38
C ILE A 66 -4.45 21.81 0.12
N ASP A 67 -3.55 21.79 -0.86
CA ASP A 67 -3.75 22.51 -2.12
C ASP A 67 -4.99 21.96 -2.87
N SER A 68 -5.20 20.64 -2.86
CA SER A 68 -6.38 19.99 -3.44
C SER A 68 -7.67 20.34 -2.67
N TYR A 69 -7.61 20.37 -1.34
CA TYR A 69 -8.72 20.78 -0.48
C TYR A 69 -9.16 22.23 -0.74
N GLN A 70 -8.21 23.15 -0.97
CA GLN A 70 -8.52 24.54 -1.36
C GLN A 70 -9.22 24.63 -2.71
N GLN A 71 -8.83 23.79 -3.68
CA GLN A 71 -9.53 23.72 -4.97
C GLN A 71 -10.97 23.22 -4.78
N PHE A 72 -11.19 22.17 -3.99
CA PHE A 72 -12.55 21.67 -3.72
C PHE A 72 -13.44 22.69 -3.02
N ILE A 73 -12.92 23.45 -2.05
CA ILE A 73 -13.65 24.57 -1.43
C ILE A 73 -14.04 25.61 -2.46
N THR A 74 -13.13 25.97 -3.36
CA THR A 74 -13.40 26.95 -4.42
C THR A 74 -14.48 26.46 -5.37
N SER A 75 -14.45 25.18 -5.75
CA SER A 75 -15.50 24.56 -6.57
C SER A 75 -16.84 24.47 -5.83
N ALA A 76 -16.85 24.18 -4.53
CA ALA A 76 -18.07 24.16 -3.72
C ALA A 76 -18.72 25.55 -3.63
N ASP A 77 -17.91 26.61 -3.47
CA ASP A 77 -18.38 27.99 -3.47
C ASP A 77 -19.05 28.35 -4.81
N GLN A 78 -18.37 28.06 -5.92
CA GLN A 78 -18.91 28.29 -7.27
C GLN A 78 -20.21 27.50 -7.52
N ASN A 79 -20.24 26.22 -7.16
CA ASN A 79 -21.43 25.38 -7.33
C ASN A 79 -22.59 25.85 -6.44
N SER A 80 -22.30 26.34 -5.24
CA SER A 80 -23.31 26.91 -4.32
C SER A 80 -23.89 28.22 -4.86
N MET A 81 -23.05 29.10 -5.42
CA MET A 81 -23.52 30.31 -6.11
C MET A 81 -24.43 29.96 -7.30
N LEU A 82 -24.04 28.95 -8.09
CA LEU A 82 -24.82 28.49 -9.23
C LEU A 82 -26.15 27.86 -8.82
N LEU A 83 -26.18 27.13 -7.70
CA LEU A 83 -27.42 26.62 -7.10
C LEU A 83 -28.34 27.76 -6.65
N ALA A 84 -27.79 28.78 -5.97
CA ALA A 84 -28.55 29.94 -5.51
C ALA A 84 -29.20 30.69 -6.69
N GLU A 85 -28.45 30.89 -7.78
CA GLU A 85 -28.97 31.51 -8.99
C GLU A 85 -30.09 30.67 -9.64
N LYS A 86 -29.91 29.35 -9.75
CA LYS A 86 -30.95 28.46 -10.31
C LYS A 86 -32.20 28.39 -9.45
N LEU A 87 -32.05 28.41 -8.13
CA LEU A 87 -33.18 28.47 -7.20
C LEU A 87 -33.93 29.80 -7.35
N ASN A 88 -33.22 30.91 -7.54
CA ASN A 88 -33.83 32.20 -7.82
C ASN A 88 -34.65 32.17 -9.13
N VAL A 89 -34.06 31.66 -10.23
CA VAL A 89 -34.76 31.50 -11.51
C VAL A 89 -35.99 30.58 -11.37
N THR A 90 -35.85 29.44 -10.70
CA THR A 90 -36.96 28.50 -10.46
C THR A 90 -38.07 29.13 -9.64
N THR A 91 -37.72 29.94 -8.63
CA THR A 91 -38.68 30.67 -7.79
C THR A 91 -39.43 31.73 -8.59
N GLN A 92 -38.73 32.47 -9.45
CA GLN A 92 -39.35 33.45 -10.34
C GLN A 92 -40.31 32.77 -11.34
N GLN A 93 -39.92 31.64 -11.93
CA GLN A 93 -40.79 30.86 -12.82
C GLN A 93 -42.04 30.34 -12.08
N ALA A 94 -41.89 29.84 -10.86
CA ALA A 94 -43.03 29.40 -10.04
C ALA A 94 -43.97 30.57 -9.70
N THR A 95 -43.42 31.75 -9.44
CA THR A 95 -44.18 32.98 -9.17
C THR A 95 -44.97 33.40 -10.40
N SER A 96 -44.32 33.45 -11.57
CA SER A 96 -44.98 33.77 -12.84
C SER A 96 -46.08 32.75 -13.20
N MET A 97 -45.85 31.46 -12.95
CA MET A 97 -46.87 30.42 -13.15
C MET A 97 -48.09 30.63 -12.24
N ASN A 98 -47.87 31.01 -10.97
CA ASN A 98 -48.97 31.32 -10.04
C ASN A 98 -49.76 32.57 -10.46
N GLU A 99 -49.08 33.62 -10.94
CA GLU A 99 -49.74 34.82 -11.47
C GLU A 99 -50.59 34.49 -12.70
N ASN A 100 -50.03 33.73 -13.66
CA ASN A 100 -50.74 33.29 -14.87
C ASN A 100 -51.93 32.38 -14.55
N LEU A 101 -51.81 31.52 -13.54
CA LEU A 101 -52.92 30.72 -13.05
C LEU A 101 -54.04 31.60 -12.46
N GLY A 102 -53.66 32.65 -11.71
CA GLY A 102 -54.60 33.65 -11.20
C GLY A 102 -55.38 34.35 -12.32
N GLU A 103 -54.68 34.79 -13.39
CA GLU A 103 -55.32 35.40 -14.56
C GLU A 103 -56.22 34.41 -15.31
N TYR A 104 -55.79 33.16 -15.45
CA TYR A 104 -56.61 32.10 -16.04
C TYR A 104 -57.90 31.86 -15.25
N LEU A 105 -57.83 31.80 -13.92
CA LEU A 105 -59.00 31.65 -13.05
C LEU A 105 -59.97 32.83 -13.17
N LYS A 106 -59.46 34.06 -13.32
CA LYS A 106 -60.31 35.24 -13.62
C LYS A 106 -61.00 35.11 -14.98
N GLY A 107 -60.29 34.65 -16.01
CA GLY A 107 -60.86 34.38 -17.34
C GLY A 107 -61.95 33.31 -17.31
N LEU A 108 -61.72 32.22 -16.58
CA LEU A 108 -62.70 31.15 -16.37
C LEU A 108 -63.95 31.64 -15.62
N ALA A 109 -63.78 32.47 -14.60
CA ALA A 109 -64.89 33.09 -13.88
C ALA A 109 -65.75 33.98 -14.80
N LYS A 110 -65.11 34.81 -15.65
CA LYS A 110 -65.80 35.60 -16.67
C LYS A 110 -66.56 34.74 -17.69
N TRP A 111 -65.94 33.67 -18.17
CA TRP A 111 -66.61 32.73 -19.08
C TRP A 111 -67.84 32.11 -18.44
N ARG A 112 -67.72 31.66 -17.18
CA ARG A 112 -68.84 31.12 -16.41
C ARG A 112 -69.97 32.15 -16.23
N GLU A 113 -69.64 33.38 -15.87
CA GLU A 113 -70.64 34.46 -15.73
C GLU A 113 -71.36 34.74 -17.05
N SER A 114 -70.62 34.86 -18.15
CA SER A 114 -71.19 35.07 -19.49
C SER A 114 -72.08 33.90 -19.92
N SER A 115 -71.65 32.66 -19.67
CA SER A 115 -72.43 31.46 -19.98
C SER A 115 -73.74 31.40 -19.17
N LEU A 116 -73.70 31.77 -17.88
CA LEU A 116 -74.90 31.86 -17.05
C LEU A 116 -75.87 32.96 -17.52
N LYS A 117 -75.35 34.14 -17.88
CA LYS A 117 -76.17 35.23 -18.47
C LYS A 117 -76.82 34.80 -19.77
N LEU A 118 -76.11 34.08 -20.64
CA LEU A 118 -76.67 33.52 -21.88
C LEU A 118 -77.79 32.51 -21.61
N VAL A 119 -77.66 31.65 -20.59
CA VAL A 119 -78.74 30.72 -20.18
C VAL A 119 -79.96 31.48 -19.67
N GLU A 120 -79.76 32.61 -18.97
CA GLU A 120 -80.82 33.49 -18.48
C GLU A 120 -81.46 34.31 -19.62
N GLU A 121 -80.65 34.77 -20.58
CA GLU A 121 -81.06 35.53 -21.79
C GLU A 121 -81.62 34.64 -22.90
N GLN A 122 -81.45 33.31 -22.85
CA GLN A 122 -82.03 32.35 -23.81
C GLN A 122 -83.57 32.26 -23.74
N GLN A 123 -84.20 33.12 -22.91
CA GLN A 123 -85.61 33.49 -23.04
C GLN A 123 -85.89 34.47 -24.20
N VAL A 124 -84.88 35.09 -24.83
CA VAL A 124 -85.01 36.01 -25.98
C VAL A 124 -83.87 35.83 -27.01
N LEU A 125 -84.18 35.05 -28.06
CA LEU A 125 -83.60 34.99 -29.43
C LEU A 125 -82.16 35.52 -29.70
N THR A 126 -81.31 34.57 -30.14
CA THR A 126 -80.23 34.65 -31.16
C THR A 126 -79.57 36.02 -31.38
N THR A 127 -78.36 36.21 -30.84
CA THR A 127 -77.08 36.54 -31.55
C THR A 127 -76.00 36.93 -30.52
N ASN A 128 -75.22 35.99 -29.97
CA ASN A 128 -74.03 36.35 -29.16
C ASN A 128 -72.88 35.30 -29.17
N ASN A 129 -72.69 34.57 -30.29
CA ASN A 129 -71.62 33.54 -30.43
C ASN A 129 -70.18 34.09 -30.36
N THR A 130 -69.96 35.38 -30.63
CA THR A 130 -68.61 35.98 -30.70
C THR A 130 -67.92 36.07 -29.33
N GLY A 131 -68.69 36.30 -28.26
CA GLY A 131 -68.18 36.37 -26.89
C GLY A 131 -67.70 35.02 -26.37
N GLU A 132 -68.47 33.96 -26.62
CA GLU A 132 -68.09 32.58 -26.27
C GLU A 132 -66.86 32.11 -27.06
N GLN A 133 -66.82 32.37 -28.36
CA GLN A 133 -65.67 31.99 -29.18
C GLN A 133 -64.39 32.71 -28.71
N THR A 134 -64.48 33.98 -28.35
CA THR A 134 -63.35 34.74 -27.79
C THR A 134 -62.92 34.21 -26.41
N ALA A 135 -63.89 33.85 -25.56
CA ALA A 135 -63.60 33.29 -24.23
C ALA A 135 -62.98 31.87 -24.31
N VAL A 136 -63.46 31.02 -25.23
CA VAL A 136 -62.90 29.68 -25.49
C VAL A 136 -61.47 29.79 -26.05
N LEU A 137 -61.22 30.70 -27.00
CA LEU A 137 -59.86 30.96 -27.51
C LEU A 137 -58.92 31.52 -26.43
N SER A 138 -59.44 32.33 -25.51
CA SER A 138 -58.67 32.84 -24.36
C SER A 138 -58.36 31.75 -23.34
N LEU A 139 -59.30 30.82 -23.11
CA LEU A 139 -59.09 29.63 -22.27
C LEU A 139 -58.07 28.66 -22.89
N ASP A 140 -58.17 28.37 -24.19
CA ASP A 140 -57.24 27.50 -24.92
C ASP A 140 -55.81 28.08 -24.91
N SER A 141 -55.66 29.38 -25.18
CA SER A 141 -54.35 30.05 -25.12
C SER A 141 -53.79 30.10 -23.70
N GLY A 142 -54.64 30.31 -22.68
CA GLY A 142 -54.26 30.23 -21.27
C GLY A 142 -53.77 28.85 -20.83
N ILE A 143 -54.46 27.77 -21.24
CA ILE A 143 -54.05 26.38 -20.94
C ILE A 143 -52.70 26.07 -21.61
N LYS A 144 -52.53 26.44 -22.89
CA LYS A 144 -51.26 26.24 -23.60
C LYS A 144 -50.10 26.99 -22.95
N SER A 145 -50.34 28.23 -22.52
CA SER A 145 -49.34 29.03 -21.80
C SER A 145 -48.96 28.41 -20.45
N LEU A 146 -49.94 27.99 -19.65
CA LEU A 146 -49.72 27.29 -18.38
C LEU A 146 -48.96 25.98 -18.57
N MET A 147 -49.30 25.21 -19.60
CA MET A 147 -48.62 23.94 -19.91
C MET A 147 -47.16 24.17 -20.30
N MET A 148 -46.87 25.18 -21.13
CA MET A 148 -45.49 25.55 -21.50
C MET A 148 -44.67 26.01 -20.28
N GLN A 149 -45.25 26.86 -19.44
CA GLN A 149 -44.59 27.34 -18.21
C GLN A 149 -44.38 26.21 -17.20
N SER A 150 -45.36 25.32 -17.04
CA SER A 150 -45.23 24.14 -16.18
C SER A 150 -44.11 23.21 -16.67
N GLN A 151 -43.97 23.03 -17.98
CA GLN A 151 -42.89 22.22 -18.54
C GLN A 151 -41.52 22.88 -18.32
N SER A 152 -41.43 24.19 -18.51
CA SER A 152 -40.21 24.96 -18.21
C SER A 152 -39.86 24.90 -16.71
N LEU A 153 -40.83 24.99 -15.81
CA LEU A 153 -40.62 24.90 -14.37
C LEU A 153 -40.14 23.51 -13.95
N VAL A 154 -40.68 22.44 -14.55
CA VAL A 154 -40.22 21.07 -14.33
C VAL A 154 -38.77 20.90 -14.77
N GLU A 155 -38.39 21.44 -15.93
CA GLU A 155 -37.02 21.38 -16.44
C GLU A 155 -36.04 22.14 -15.51
N SER A 156 -36.37 23.38 -15.13
CA SER A 156 -35.57 24.18 -14.18
C SER A 156 -35.46 23.53 -12.81
N SER A 157 -36.55 22.91 -12.31
CA SER A 157 -36.56 22.19 -11.03
C SER A 157 -35.66 20.96 -11.08
N LYS A 158 -35.72 20.19 -12.17
CA LYS A 158 -34.82 19.04 -12.38
C LYS A 158 -33.36 19.49 -12.43
N HIS A 159 -33.08 20.60 -13.11
CA HIS A 159 -31.74 21.15 -13.19
C HIS A 159 -31.22 21.65 -11.83
N SER A 160 -32.08 22.30 -11.04
CA SER A 160 -31.76 22.72 -9.66
C SER A 160 -31.49 21.52 -8.75
N LEU A 161 -32.28 20.43 -8.88
CA LEU A 161 -32.05 19.18 -8.15
C LEU A 161 -30.68 18.57 -8.48
N THR A 162 -30.32 18.49 -9.76
CA THR A 162 -29.01 17.97 -10.19
C THR A 162 -27.86 18.82 -9.64
N THR A 163 -27.96 20.15 -9.73
CA THR A 163 -26.93 21.03 -9.15
C THR A 163 -26.87 20.91 -7.62
N SER A 164 -28.00 20.70 -6.94
CA SER A 164 -28.00 20.45 -5.50
C SER A 164 -27.28 19.15 -5.15
N ASP A 165 -27.48 18.07 -5.92
CA ASP A 165 -26.77 16.80 -5.75
C ASP A 165 -25.25 16.97 -5.95
N ASP A 166 -24.83 17.75 -6.95
CA ASP A 166 -23.43 18.07 -7.20
C ASP A 166 -22.79 18.87 -6.04
N VAL A 167 -23.53 19.83 -5.47
CA VAL A 167 -23.10 20.58 -4.26
C VAL A 167 -22.93 19.62 -3.08
N TYR A 168 -23.88 18.71 -2.83
CA TYR A 168 -23.77 17.71 -1.76
C TYR A 168 -22.57 16.78 -1.93
N LYS A 169 -22.36 16.26 -3.14
CA LYS A 169 -21.18 15.44 -3.46
C LYS A 169 -19.87 16.18 -3.21
N THR A 170 -19.82 17.47 -3.58
CA THR A 170 -18.64 18.30 -3.34
C THR A 170 -18.38 18.49 -1.84
N PHE A 171 -19.42 18.70 -1.02
CA PHE A 171 -19.28 18.78 0.43
C PHE A 171 -18.81 17.47 1.07
N ASP A 172 -19.29 16.32 0.59
CA ASP A 172 -18.84 15.01 1.09
C ASP A 172 -17.35 14.78 0.75
N GLN A 173 -16.92 15.18 -0.44
CA GLN A 173 -15.51 15.16 -0.84
C GLN A 173 -14.64 16.09 0.02
N ILE A 174 -15.11 17.31 0.33
CA ILE A 174 -14.44 18.23 1.25
C ILE A 174 -14.27 17.57 2.63
N ASN A 175 -15.32 16.96 3.16
CA ASN A 175 -15.27 16.29 4.46
C ASN A 175 -14.27 15.11 4.46
N GLY A 176 -14.26 14.31 3.40
CA GLY A 176 -13.29 13.23 3.22
C GLY A 176 -11.84 13.74 3.19
N GLN A 177 -11.58 14.78 2.39
CA GLN A 177 -10.24 15.40 2.28
C GLN A 177 -9.80 16.04 3.60
N ALA A 178 -10.70 16.69 4.35
CA ALA A 178 -10.40 17.25 5.66
C ALA A 178 -9.94 16.17 6.65
N LYS A 179 -10.61 15.00 6.64
CA LYS A 179 -10.22 13.85 7.46
C LYS A 179 -8.85 13.31 7.08
N GLU A 180 -8.57 13.17 5.79
CA GLU A 180 -7.25 12.74 5.32
C GLU A 180 -6.13 13.72 5.70
N ILE A 181 -6.39 15.03 5.64
CA ILE A 181 -5.46 16.07 6.10
C ILE A 181 -5.19 15.93 7.60
N GLN A 182 -6.24 15.70 8.40
CA GLN A 182 -6.11 15.48 9.84
C GLN A 182 -5.26 14.24 10.16
N GLU A 183 -5.51 13.11 9.50
CA GLU A 183 -4.76 11.86 9.67
C GLU A 183 -3.29 12.03 9.26
N SER A 184 -3.05 12.69 8.12
CA SER A 184 -1.70 12.97 7.61
C SER A 184 -0.94 13.90 8.55
N GLY A 185 -1.59 14.96 9.05
CA GLY A 185 -1.02 15.88 10.04
C GLY A 185 -0.68 15.20 11.36
N THR A 186 -1.56 14.35 11.86
CA THR A 186 -1.32 13.55 13.09
C THR A 186 -0.13 12.62 12.93
N THR A 187 0.00 11.99 11.77
CA THR A 187 1.13 11.12 11.44
C THR A 187 2.45 11.89 11.41
N ILE A 188 2.48 13.06 10.77
CA ILE A 188 3.67 13.92 10.71
C ILE A 188 4.09 14.37 12.12
N VAL A 189 3.14 14.79 12.96
CA VAL A 189 3.43 15.18 14.36
C VAL A 189 4.01 13.99 15.13
N SER A 190 3.42 12.80 15.02
CA SER A 190 3.92 11.60 15.70
C SER A 190 5.34 11.21 15.23
N LYS A 191 5.63 11.31 13.93
CA LYS A 191 6.98 11.06 13.39
C LYS A 191 7.98 12.12 13.86
N ALA A 192 7.56 13.39 13.93
CA ALA A 192 8.40 14.47 14.44
C ALA A 192 8.73 14.28 15.93
N ASP A 193 7.75 13.86 16.74
CA ASP A 193 7.96 13.54 18.15
C ASP A 193 8.90 12.34 18.34
N SER A 194 8.75 11.28 17.54
CA SER A 194 9.67 10.14 17.57
C SER A 194 11.09 10.56 17.21
N LEU A 195 11.24 11.36 16.14
CA LEU A 195 12.53 11.87 15.70
C LEU A 195 13.18 12.76 16.76
N LEU A 196 12.40 13.61 17.44
CA LEU A 196 12.89 14.43 18.55
C LEU A 196 13.37 13.57 19.72
N ASN A 197 12.63 12.52 20.07
CA ASN A 197 13.03 11.58 21.13
C ASN A 197 14.32 10.83 20.78
N ASP A 198 14.43 10.33 19.55
CA ASP A 198 15.62 9.66 19.05
C ASP A 198 16.83 10.59 19.04
N PHE A 199 16.62 11.85 18.64
CA PHE A 199 17.63 12.90 18.69
C PHE A 199 18.10 13.19 20.11
N THR A 200 17.16 13.38 21.06
CA THR A 200 17.50 13.59 22.48
C THR A 200 18.32 12.44 23.03
N LYS A 201 17.91 11.20 22.74
CA LYS A 201 18.64 10.00 23.17
C LYS A 201 20.04 9.93 22.57
N LYS A 202 20.18 10.22 21.27
CA LYS A 202 21.47 10.25 20.59
C LYS A 202 22.40 11.31 21.17
N MET A 203 21.88 12.49 21.51
CA MET A 203 22.64 13.56 22.14
C MET A 203 23.14 13.17 23.54
N ASP A 204 22.32 12.47 24.32
CA ASP A 204 22.71 11.93 25.63
C ASP A 204 23.78 10.83 25.50
N ASP A 205 23.63 9.94 24.51
CA ASP A 205 24.62 8.89 24.19
C ASP A 205 25.96 9.50 23.77
N ASP A 206 25.95 10.53 22.92
CA ASP A 206 27.17 11.20 22.46
C ASP A 206 27.85 11.99 23.60
N LYS A 207 27.08 12.58 24.52
CA LYS A 207 27.60 13.18 25.76
C LYS A 207 28.26 12.12 26.65
N SER A 208 27.64 10.94 26.79
CA SER A 208 28.19 9.81 27.54
C SER A 208 29.48 9.28 26.88
N PHE A 209 29.47 9.14 25.55
CA PHE A 209 30.65 8.76 24.77
C PHE A 209 31.80 9.76 24.97
N SER A 210 31.54 11.07 24.83
CA SER A 210 32.55 12.12 25.04
C SER A 210 33.14 12.08 26.46
N LYS A 211 32.29 11.88 27.49
CA LYS A 211 32.72 11.75 28.88
C LYS A 211 33.59 10.50 29.09
N ASN A 212 33.17 9.36 28.55
CA ASN A 212 33.92 8.10 28.64
C ASN A 212 35.24 8.18 27.86
N PHE A 213 35.22 8.79 26.68
CA PHE A 213 36.41 9.03 25.88
C PHE A 213 37.40 9.95 26.59
N THR A 214 36.92 11.05 27.19
CA THR A 214 37.73 11.93 28.04
C THR A 214 38.32 11.18 29.24
N LYS A 215 37.55 10.28 29.86
CA LYS A 215 38.02 9.43 30.95
C LYS A 215 39.09 8.42 30.48
N ILE A 216 38.92 7.83 29.30
CA ILE A 216 39.91 6.94 28.67
C ILE A 216 41.19 7.74 28.36
N LEU A 217 41.08 8.96 27.84
CA LEU A 217 42.21 9.85 27.58
C LEU A 217 42.91 10.29 28.87
N ALA A 218 42.17 10.58 29.93
CA ALA A 218 42.76 10.87 31.24
C ALA A 218 43.48 9.64 31.81
N ASN A 219 42.90 8.45 31.63
CA ASN A 219 43.47 7.17 32.08
C ASN A 219 44.60 6.65 31.16
N SER A 220 44.78 7.22 29.97
CA SER A 220 45.87 6.84 29.06
C SER A 220 47.21 7.45 29.47
N ARG A 221 47.24 8.27 30.53
CA ARG A 221 48.44 8.88 31.12
C ARG A 221 48.45 8.67 32.63
N ILE A 222 49.65 8.55 33.21
CA ILE A 222 49.90 8.54 34.65
C ILE A 222 50.93 9.63 34.92
N GLY A 223 50.48 10.82 35.35
CA GLY A 223 51.31 12.03 35.40
C GLY A 223 51.75 12.48 33.99
N ASP A 224 53.04 12.75 33.78
CA ASP A 224 53.59 13.08 32.45
C ASP A 224 53.86 11.85 31.55
N ARG A 225 53.77 10.63 32.10
CA ARG A 225 54.08 9.38 31.38
C ARG A 225 52.82 8.73 30.80
N GLN A 226 52.98 7.97 29.71
CA GLN A 226 51.89 7.20 29.10
C GLN A 226 51.53 6.00 29.99
N ASN A 227 50.27 5.55 29.96
CA ASN A 227 49.85 4.35 30.68
C ASN A 227 50.31 3.10 29.93
N GLU A 228 51.43 2.54 30.36
CA GLU A 228 52.07 1.38 29.77
C GLU A 228 51.17 0.13 29.78
N MET A 229 50.26 -0.03 30.75
CA MET A 229 49.29 -1.15 30.77
C MET A 229 48.22 -1.03 29.66
N LEU A 230 47.76 0.19 29.36
CA LEU A 230 46.83 0.42 28.25
C LEU A 230 47.53 0.18 26.91
N TYR A 231 48.80 0.58 26.79
CA TYR A 231 49.61 0.33 25.60
C TYR A 231 49.86 -1.17 25.41
N GLN A 232 50.16 -1.91 26.48
CA GLN A 232 50.35 -3.36 26.45
C GLN A 232 49.05 -4.11 26.10
N PHE A 233 47.89 -3.58 26.50
CA PHE A 233 46.57 -4.08 26.09
C PHE A 233 46.28 -3.82 24.60
N LEU A 234 46.60 -2.64 24.06
CA LEU A 234 46.42 -2.31 22.64
C LEU A 234 47.45 -2.98 21.71
N SER A 235 48.67 -3.22 22.20
CA SER A 235 49.79 -3.82 21.44
C SER A 235 49.86 -5.35 21.55
N SER A 236 49.11 -5.95 22.48
CA SER A 236 48.85 -7.38 22.46
C SER A 236 47.69 -7.65 21.51
N PRO A 237 47.90 -8.27 20.33
CA PRO A 237 46.78 -8.78 19.57
C PRO A 237 46.03 -9.72 20.50
N VAL A 238 44.76 -9.43 20.77
CA VAL A 238 43.88 -10.38 21.43
C VAL A 238 43.91 -11.61 20.53
N GLN A 239 44.64 -12.65 20.94
CA GLN A 239 44.53 -13.95 20.31
C GLN A 239 43.05 -14.28 20.42
N LYS A 240 42.35 -14.28 19.28
CA LYS A 240 41.05 -14.89 19.18
C LYS A 240 41.26 -16.31 19.68
N GLN A 241 40.84 -16.58 20.91
CA GLN A 241 40.63 -17.92 21.37
C GLN A 241 39.70 -18.52 20.33
N ASN A 242 40.24 -19.48 19.60
CA ASN A 242 39.55 -20.25 18.60
C ASN A 242 38.64 -21.26 19.32
N ASP A 243 37.81 -20.75 20.23
CA ASP A 243 36.62 -21.46 20.68
C ASP A 243 35.65 -21.39 19.52
N GLY A 244 35.17 -22.57 19.10
CA GLY A 244 34.24 -22.79 18.00
C GLY A 244 32.91 -22.07 18.21
N VAL A 245 32.93 -20.76 18.04
CA VAL A 245 31.78 -19.90 17.87
C VAL A 245 32.04 -19.19 16.57
N ILE A 246 31.53 -19.80 15.48
CA ILE A 246 31.13 -19.02 14.32
C ILE A 246 30.26 -17.91 14.90
N VAL A 247 30.75 -16.69 14.77
CA VAL A 247 30.13 -15.47 15.27
C VAL A 247 28.70 -15.47 14.74
N ALA A 248 27.76 -15.82 15.61
CA ALA A 248 26.35 -15.50 15.49
C ALA A 248 26.21 -13.97 15.66
N GLY A 249 26.78 -13.24 14.71
CA GLY A 249 26.56 -11.82 14.52
C GLY A 249 25.55 -11.68 13.40
N ASN A 250 24.27 -11.54 13.76
CA ASN A 250 23.19 -11.15 12.85
C ASN A 250 22.91 -12.05 11.63
N ALA A 251 23.26 -13.34 11.66
CA ALA A 251 23.05 -14.21 10.51
C ALA A 251 21.56 -14.35 10.14
N PHE A 252 21.15 -13.60 9.11
CA PHE A 252 20.00 -13.93 8.30
C PHE A 252 20.26 -15.31 7.70
N THR A 253 19.73 -16.34 8.36
CA THR A 253 20.05 -17.73 8.05
C THR A 253 19.25 -18.20 6.84
N PRO A 254 19.82 -19.06 5.98
CA PRO A 254 19.09 -19.69 4.88
C PRO A 254 17.78 -20.34 5.30
N TYR A 255 17.72 -20.80 6.56
CA TYR A 255 16.51 -21.21 7.23
C TYR A 255 15.34 -20.21 7.06
N LEU A 256 15.56 -18.94 7.46
CA LEU A 256 14.55 -17.88 7.41
C LEU A 256 14.15 -17.55 5.97
N ILE A 257 15.06 -17.71 5.01
CA ILE A 257 14.81 -17.43 3.60
C ILE A 257 13.84 -18.46 3.03
N VAL A 258 14.15 -19.75 3.19
CA VAL A 258 13.27 -20.84 2.74
C VAL A 258 11.93 -20.78 3.47
N LEU A 259 11.93 -20.48 4.78
CA LEU A 259 10.71 -20.32 5.56
C LEU A 259 9.84 -19.19 4.99
N THR A 260 10.43 -18.02 4.73
CA THR A 260 9.74 -16.86 4.17
C THR A 260 9.19 -17.18 2.78
N CYS A 261 10.02 -17.75 1.90
CA CYS A 261 9.60 -18.19 0.58
C CYS A 261 8.40 -19.15 0.64
N PHE A 262 8.45 -20.13 1.53
CA PHE A 262 7.38 -21.11 1.65
C PHE A 262 6.08 -20.47 2.19
N ILE A 263 6.16 -19.67 3.26
CA ILE A 263 4.98 -19.00 3.83
C ILE A 263 4.34 -18.05 2.81
N VAL A 264 5.13 -17.22 2.13
CA VAL A 264 4.63 -16.32 1.08
C VAL A 264 3.96 -17.13 -0.03
N ALA A 265 4.62 -18.18 -0.53
CA ALA A 265 4.05 -19.04 -1.56
C ALA A 265 2.74 -19.72 -1.13
N LEU A 266 2.59 -20.11 0.14
CA LEU A 266 1.34 -20.67 0.68
C LEU A 266 0.21 -19.65 0.63
N PHE A 267 0.44 -18.42 1.09
CA PHE A 267 -0.58 -17.37 1.06
C PHE A 267 -0.96 -17.01 -0.36
N THR A 268 0.01 -16.89 -1.25
CA THR A 268 -0.21 -16.60 -2.68
C THR A 268 -1.00 -17.71 -3.35
N ALA A 269 -0.62 -18.97 -3.15
CA ALA A 269 -1.36 -20.11 -3.67
C ALA A 269 -2.79 -20.20 -3.12
N TYR A 270 -2.98 -19.90 -1.83
CA TYR A 270 -4.30 -19.87 -1.21
C TYR A 270 -5.20 -18.76 -1.78
N ALA A 271 -4.65 -17.56 -1.96
CA ALA A 271 -5.37 -16.44 -2.57
C ALA A 271 -5.81 -16.78 -4.01
N ILE A 272 -4.92 -17.37 -4.81
CA ILE A 272 -5.22 -17.78 -6.19
C ILE A 272 -6.30 -18.87 -6.21
N ALA A 273 -6.17 -19.91 -5.40
CA ALA A 273 -7.14 -21.01 -5.33
C ALA A 273 -8.54 -20.53 -4.89
N ASN A 274 -8.60 -19.57 -3.95
CA ASN A 274 -9.87 -19.00 -3.48
C ASN A 274 -10.49 -18.05 -4.53
N GLN A 275 -9.69 -17.25 -5.23
CA GLN A 275 -10.16 -16.36 -6.30
C GLN A 275 -10.74 -17.17 -7.46
N GLU A 276 -10.09 -18.26 -7.87
CA GLU A 276 -10.61 -19.15 -8.90
C GLU A 276 -11.95 -19.77 -8.49
N LYS A 277 -12.07 -20.27 -7.25
CA LYS A 277 -13.34 -20.81 -6.74
C LYS A 277 -14.49 -19.81 -6.88
N LYS A 278 -14.24 -18.52 -6.60
CA LYS A 278 -15.22 -17.44 -6.77
C LYS A 278 -15.59 -17.20 -8.24
N ARG A 279 -14.61 -17.25 -9.16
CA ARG A 279 -14.84 -17.11 -10.60
C ARG A 279 -15.67 -18.26 -11.17
N THR A 280 -15.37 -19.51 -10.78
CA THR A 280 -16.12 -20.69 -11.24
C THR A 280 -17.56 -20.74 -10.72
N GLN A 281 -17.88 -20.06 -9.61
CA GLN A 281 -19.25 -19.96 -9.08
C GLN A 281 -20.10 -18.87 -9.76
N SER A 282 -19.47 -17.84 -10.35
CA SER A 282 -20.17 -16.73 -11.02
C SER A 282 -20.46 -16.96 -12.50
N ASP A 283 -19.80 -17.93 -13.14
CA ASP A 283 -20.00 -18.25 -14.57
C ASP A 283 -21.17 -19.22 -14.75
N HIS A 284 -22.36 -18.65 -14.99
CA HIS A 284 -23.57 -19.37 -15.39
C HIS A 284 -23.71 -19.58 -16.91
N PHE A 285 -22.67 -19.26 -17.70
CA PHE A 285 -22.68 -19.41 -19.16
C PHE A 285 -21.91 -20.67 -19.59
N GLU A 286 -22.64 -21.65 -20.12
CA GLU A 286 -22.10 -22.88 -20.70
C GLU A 286 -21.46 -22.61 -22.08
N GLU A 287 -20.18 -22.23 -22.09
CA GLU A 287 -19.32 -22.47 -23.25
C GLU A 287 -18.38 -23.64 -22.95
N LYS A 288 -18.32 -24.59 -23.90
CA LYS A 288 -17.50 -25.81 -23.83
C LYS A 288 -16.02 -25.48 -24.06
N PHE A 289 -15.39 -24.76 -23.15
CA PHE A 289 -13.95 -24.53 -23.18
C PHE A 289 -13.18 -25.82 -22.84
N SER A 290 -12.00 -26.00 -23.44
CA SER A 290 -11.09 -27.10 -23.08
C SER A 290 -10.63 -26.92 -21.64
N LEU A 291 -10.29 -28.02 -20.96
CA LEU A 291 -9.72 -27.99 -19.59
C LEU A 291 -8.53 -27.04 -19.48
N ILE A 292 -7.72 -26.95 -20.54
CA ILE A 292 -6.57 -26.06 -20.60
C ILE A 292 -7.01 -24.60 -20.64
N ASP A 293 -7.95 -24.25 -21.52
CA ASP A 293 -8.39 -22.86 -21.74
C ASP A 293 -8.97 -22.24 -20.47
N MET A 294 -9.71 -23.02 -19.69
CA MET A 294 -10.29 -22.59 -18.42
C MET A 294 -9.21 -22.31 -17.35
N ASN A 295 -8.08 -23.02 -17.43
CA ASN A 295 -7.00 -22.96 -16.45
C ASN A 295 -5.85 -22.02 -16.84
N VAL A 296 -5.75 -21.61 -18.11
CA VAL A 296 -4.70 -20.72 -18.62
C VAL A 296 -4.65 -19.39 -17.85
N PRO A 297 -5.74 -18.63 -17.64
CA PRO A 297 -5.67 -17.34 -16.97
C PRO A 297 -5.11 -17.43 -15.55
N THR A 298 -5.57 -18.42 -14.77
CA THR A 298 -5.08 -18.66 -13.40
C THR A 298 -3.61 -19.08 -13.39
N THR A 299 -3.19 -19.92 -14.35
CA THR A 299 -1.80 -20.37 -14.47
C THR A 299 -0.86 -19.22 -14.83
N VAL A 300 -1.26 -18.33 -15.75
CA VAL A 300 -0.49 -17.13 -16.11
C VAL A 300 -0.33 -16.19 -14.92
N VAL A 301 -1.40 -15.98 -14.15
CA VAL A 301 -1.36 -15.17 -12.93
C VAL A 301 -0.40 -15.78 -11.89
N ALA A 302 -0.50 -17.08 -11.62
CA ALA A 302 0.37 -17.77 -10.66
C ALA A 302 1.85 -17.69 -11.08
N PHE A 303 2.13 -17.91 -12.36
CA PHE A 303 3.48 -17.79 -12.91
C PHE A 303 4.03 -16.37 -12.77
N GLY A 304 3.25 -15.35 -13.17
CA GLY A 304 3.64 -13.95 -13.08
C GLY A 304 3.93 -13.50 -11.65
N ILE A 305 3.04 -13.81 -10.70
CA ILE A 305 3.23 -13.45 -9.29
C ILE A 305 4.49 -14.13 -8.72
N SER A 306 4.72 -15.41 -9.04
CA SER A 306 5.87 -16.14 -8.52
C SER A 306 7.22 -15.54 -8.94
N ILE A 307 7.31 -14.97 -10.14
CA ILE A 307 8.51 -14.26 -10.61
C ILE A 307 8.70 -12.96 -9.82
N VAL A 308 7.64 -12.17 -9.65
CA VAL A 308 7.70 -10.89 -8.94
C VAL A 308 8.09 -11.09 -7.48
N GLU A 309 7.47 -12.06 -6.79
CA GLU A 309 7.82 -12.40 -5.40
C GLU A 309 9.24 -12.95 -5.30
N GLY A 310 9.63 -13.82 -6.22
CA GLY A 310 10.97 -14.37 -6.33
C GLY A 310 12.06 -13.31 -6.44
N ILE A 311 11.89 -12.36 -7.36
CA ILE A 311 12.83 -11.25 -7.55
C ILE A 311 12.85 -10.37 -6.30
N SER A 312 11.68 -10.06 -5.73
CA SER A 312 11.56 -9.20 -4.55
C SER A 312 12.29 -9.79 -3.35
N ILE A 313 12.04 -11.06 -3.03
CA ILE A 313 12.71 -11.77 -1.93
C ILE A 313 14.21 -11.91 -2.25
N GLY A 314 14.58 -12.22 -3.50
CA GLY A 314 15.97 -12.35 -3.92
C GLY A 314 16.78 -11.06 -3.73
N ILE A 315 16.22 -9.90 -4.08
CA ILE A 315 16.88 -8.60 -3.89
C ILE A 315 17.02 -8.27 -2.40
N ILE A 316 15.94 -8.43 -1.63
CA ILE A 316 15.95 -8.10 -0.19
C ILE A 316 16.94 -9.01 0.54
N SER A 317 16.85 -10.32 0.34
CA SER A 317 17.74 -11.30 0.96
C SER A 317 19.20 -11.12 0.53
N GLY A 318 19.47 -10.87 -0.75
CA GLY A 318 20.83 -10.64 -1.25
C GLY A 318 21.48 -9.40 -0.64
N ARG A 319 20.72 -8.32 -0.43
CA ARG A 319 21.20 -7.12 0.27
C ARG A 319 21.47 -7.39 1.75
N LEU A 320 20.60 -8.13 2.42
CA LEU A 320 20.79 -8.52 3.82
C LEU A 320 22.03 -9.40 4.02
N LEU A 321 22.34 -10.25 3.05
CA LEU A 321 23.55 -11.11 3.03
C LEU A 321 24.82 -10.39 2.55
N GLN A 322 24.73 -9.10 2.20
CA GLN A 322 25.86 -8.28 1.73
C GLN A 322 26.61 -8.87 0.53
N PHE A 323 25.90 -9.50 -0.39
CA PHE A 323 26.52 -10.06 -1.59
C PHE A 323 27.06 -8.99 -2.54
N GLY A 324 28.18 -9.31 -3.19
CA GLY A 324 28.71 -8.51 -4.30
C GLY A 324 27.77 -8.52 -5.52
N GLN A 325 28.04 -7.64 -6.49
CA GLN A 325 27.15 -7.42 -7.64
C GLN A 325 26.95 -8.69 -8.49
N ASP A 326 28.02 -9.46 -8.73
CA ASP A 326 27.96 -10.69 -9.54
C ASP A 326 27.23 -11.85 -8.83
N GLN A 327 27.48 -12.01 -7.52
CA GLN A 327 26.85 -13.05 -6.70
C GLN A 327 25.35 -12.77 -6.49
N SER A 328 24.96 -11.49 -6.44
CA SER A 328 23.57 -11.07 -6.27
C SER A 328 22.65 -11.51 -7.41
N LEU A 329 23.14 -11.51 -8.66
CA LEU A 329 22.32 -11.87 -9.81
C LEU A 329 21.97 -13.36 -9.80
N LEU A 330 22.97 -14.23 -9.57
CA LEU A 330 22.75 -15.67 -9.43
C LEU A 330 21.85 -16.00 -8.24
N TRP A 331 22.04 -15.29 -7.12
CA TRP A 331 21.17 -15.43 -5.96
C TRP A 331 19.71 -15.12 -6.25
N ILE A 332 19.44 -14.00 -6.93
CA ILE A 332 18.08 -13.62 -7.34
C ILE A 332 17.47 -14.70 -8.23
N ALA A 333 18.23 -15.25 -9.19
CA ALA A 333 17.75 -16.32 -10.05
C ALA A 333 17.38 -17.59 -9.25
N PHE A 334 18.20 -17.96 -8.27
CA PHE A 334 17.95 -19.12 -7.40
C PHE A 334 16.68 -18.94 -6.56
N ILE A 335 16.54 -17.81 -5.87
CA ILE A 335 15.34 -17.52 -5.09
C ILE A 335 14.09 -17.45 -5.98
N THR A 336 14.23 -16.92 -7.19
CA THR A 336 13.11 -16.83 -8.14
C THR A 336 12.62 -18.19 -8.61
N ILE A 337 13.53 -19.14 -8.86
CA ILE A 337 13.15 -20.50 -9.24
C ILE A 337 12.58 -21.29 -8.06
N ILE A 338 13.09 -21.07 -6.85
CA ILE A 338 12.50 -21.63 -5.62
C ILE A 338 11.06 -21.12 -5.45
N MET A 339 10.82 -19.82 -5.61
CA MET A 339 9.48 -19.24 -5.52
C MET A 339 8.54 -19.75 -6.60
N MET A 340 9.00 -19.87 -7.86
CA MET A 340 8.23 -20.51 -8.93
C MET A 340 7.81 -21.93 -8.56
N ALA A 341 8.74 -22.76 -8.11
CA ALA A 341 8.44 -24.13 -7.71
C ALA A 341 7.42 -24.16 -6.58
N PHE A 342 7.61 -23.37 -5.52
CA PHE A 342 6.70 -23.32 -4.38
C PHE A 342 5.30 -22.84 -4.75
N VAL A 343 5.19 -21.71 -5.46
CA VAL A 343 3.88 -21.13 -5.84
C VAL A 343 3.14 -22.08 -6.77
N LEU A 344 3.79 -22.61 -7.81
CA LEU A 344 3.12 -23.45 -8.81
C LEU A 344 2.68 -24.80 -8.22
N VAL A 345 3.54 -25.46 -7.44
CA VAL A 345 3.19 -26.73 -6.78
C VAL A 345 2.08 -26.52 -5.74
N SER A 346 2.19 -25.48 -4.91
CA SER A 346 1.18 -25.18 -3.88
C SER A 346 -0.16 -24.81 -4.50
N THR A 347 -0.15 -24.01 -5.56
CA THR A 347 -1.37 -23.62 -6.30
C THR A 347 -2.05 -24.85 -6.89
N TYR A 348 -1.29 -25.75 -7.52
CA TYR A 348 -1.85 -27.00 -8.05
C TYR A 348 -2.48 -27.87 -6.95
N LEU A 349 -1.77 -28.09 -5.83
CA LEU A 349 -2.27 -28.88 -4.70
C LEU A 349 -3.57 -28.31 -4.13
N LEU A 350 -3.63 -27.00 -3.89
CA LEU A 350 -4.81 -26.34 -3.33
C LEU A 350 -6.00 -26.33 -4.30
N ARG A 351 -5.75 -26.28 -5.61
CA ARG A 351 -6.81 -26.32 -6.62
C ARG A 351 -7.34 -27.74 -6.85
N GLN A 352 -6.45 -28.72 -7.02
CA GLN A 352 -6.82 -30.09 -7.40
C GLN A 352 -7.38 -30.91 -6.23
N ILE A 353 -6.69 -30.90 -5.08
CA ILE A 353 -7.02 -31.75 -3.92
C ILE A 353 -7.44 -30.96 -2.67
N LYS A 354 -7.53 -29.63 -2.77
CA LYS A 354 -8.18 -28.72 -1.80
C LYS A 354 -7.63 -28.89 -0.38
N MET A 355 -8.47 -29.30 0.58
CA MET A 355 -8.08 -29.44 1.99
C MET A 355 -6.93 -30.43 2.19
N VAL A 356 -6.86 -31.49 1.39
CA VAL A 356 -5.76 -32.46 1.46
C VAL A 356 -4.46 -31.80 0.99
N GLY A 357 -4.52 -30.95 -0.04
CA GLY A 357 -3.38 -30.18 -0.51
C GLY A 357 -2.85 -29.23 0.56
N MET A 358 -3.75 -28.51 1.23
CA MET A 358 -3.39 -27.63 2.35
C MET A 358 -2.74 -28.42 3.49
N PHE A 359 -3.27 -29.60 3.82
CA PHE A 359 -2.68 -30.47 4.84
C PHE A 359 -1.27 -30.92 4.47
N ILE A 360 -1.03 -31.37 3.22
CA ILE A 360 0.31 -31.77 2.74
C ILE A 360 1.30 -30.60 2.87
N LEU A 361 0.88 -29.40 2.48
CA LEU A 361 1.70 -28.20 2.56
C LEU A 361 2.05 -27.83 4.02
N LEU A 362 1.08 -27.94 4.94
CA LEU A 362 1.31 -27.72 6.38
C LEU A 362 2.20 -28.82 6.99
N VAL A 363 2.12 -30.05 6.51
CA VAL A 363 3.04 -31.13 6.91
C VAL A 363 4.45 -30.78 6.48
N PHE A 364 4.68 -30.30 5.24
CA PHE A 364 6.02 -29.87 4.83
C PHE A 364 6.54 -28.68 5.64
N LEU A 365 5.69 -27.69 5.95
CA LEU A 365 6.07 -26.57 6.81
C LEU A 365 6.43 -27.02 8.23
N SER A 366 5.56 -27.81 8.85
CA SER A 366 5.78 -28.30 10.22
C SER A 366 7.01 -29.21 10.29
N MET A 367 7.16 -30.12 9.32
CA MET A 367 8.35 -30.95 9.16
C MET A 367 9.58 -30.06 9.10
N TYR A 368 9.59 -29.01 8.27
CA TYR A 368 10.71 -28.09 8.20
C TYR A 368 10.98 -27.36 9.53
N LEU A 369 9.95 -26.79 10.18
CA LEU A 369 10.11 -26.08 11.47
C LEU A 369 10.66 -26.96 12.59
N PHE A 370 10.17 -28.20 12.71
CA PHE A 370 10.58 -29.14 13.77
C PHE A 370 11.91 -29.83 13.47
N LEU A 371 12.30 -29.91 12.20
CA LEU A 371 13.51 -30.58 11.78
C LEU A 371 14.65 -29.61 11.43
N THR A 372 14.56 -28.30 11.62
CA THR A 372 15.72 -27.40 11.46
C THR A 372 16.51 -27.23 12.77
N GLU A 373 17.84 -27.12 12.68
CA GLU A 373 18.75 -26.85 13.80
C GLU A 373 18.52 -25.48 14.47
N ALA A 374 17.98 -24.51 13.73
CA ALA A 374 17.74 -23.14 14.18
C ALA A 374 16.71 -23.02 15.32
N VAL A 375 15.86 -24.03 15.54
CA VAL A 375 14.84 -24.05 16.61
C VAL A 375 15.36 -24.70 17.90
N GLY A 376 16.66 -25.01 17.98
CA GLY A 376 17.34 -25.37 19.24
C GLY A 376 17.49 -26.87 19.50
N SER A 377 16.99 -27.73 18.61
CA SER A 377 17.29 -29.17 18.65
C SER A 377 18.62 -29.44 17.95
N LYS A 378 19.70 -29.63 18.72
CA LYS A 378 20.94 -30.25 18.25
C LYS A 378 20.66 -31.72 17.94
N VAL A 379 20.05 -31.97 16.79
CA VAL A 379 19.75 -33.33 16.34
C VAL A 379 21.05 -33.94 15.83
N ASP A 380 21.56 -34.92 16.55
CA ASP A 380 22.70 -35.72 16.11
C ASP A 380 22.42 -36.32 14.73
N GLN A 381 23.31 -36.10 13.76
CA GLN A 381 23.15 -36.55 12.36
C GLN A 381 23.07 -38.08 12.26
N MET A 382 23.56 -38.83 13.26
CA MET A 382 23.43 -40.30 13.33
C MET A 382 22.12 -40.79 13.97
N SER A 383 21.32 -39.90 14.57
CA SER A 383 20.03 -40.28 15.18
C SER A 383 18.96 -40.58 14.12
N SER A 384 17.96 -41.39 14.48
CA SER A 384 16.78 -41.65 13.64
C SER A 384 16.08 -40.36 13.20
N VAL A 385 16.14 -39.29 14.00
CA VAL A 385 15.60 -37.96 13.68
C VAL A 385 16.46 -37.24 12.60
N GLY A 386 17.77 -37.45 12.59
CA GLY A 386 18.68 -36.94 11.55
C GLY A 386 18.43 -37.58 10.18
N LYS A 387 18.01 -38.85 10.13
CA LYS A 387 17.59 -39.50 8.89
C LYS A 387 16.25 -38.97 8.36
N VAL A 388 15.32 -38.56 9.24
CA VAL A 388 14.03 -37.96 8.83
C VAL A 388 14.22 -36.58 8.18
N ARG A 389 15.26 -35.82 8.57
CA ARG A 389 15.63 -34.55 7.91
C ARG A 389 15.89 -34.68 6.42
N GLN A 390 16.49 -35.80 6.00
CA GLN A 390 16.82 -36.06 4.60
C GLN A 390 15.58 -36.27 3.73
N PHE A 391 14.39 -36.43 4.30
CA PHE A 391 13.15 -36.56 3.52
C PHE A 391 12.44 -35.22 3.30
N SER A 392 12.85 -34.14 3.96
CA SER A 392 12.21 -32.83 3.80
C SER A 392 12.71 -32.13 2.53
N PRO A 393 11.83 -31.84 1.55
CA PRO A 393 12.21 -31.12 0.34
C PRO A 393 12.75 -29.72 0.64
N LEU A 394 12.22 -29.06 1.67
CA LEU A 394 12.64 -27.73 2.09
C LEU A 394 14.05 -27.74 2.68
N GLN A 395 14.44 -28.82 3.36
CA GLN A 395 15.79 -28.95 3.92
C GLN A 395 16.86 -29.07 2.83
N TYR A 396 16.55 -29.71 1.69
CA TYR A 396 17.44 -29.73 0.53
C TYR A 396 17.66 -28.34 -0.06
N ILE A 397 16.59 -27.53 -0.12
CA ILE A 397 16.68 -26.15 -0.57
C ILE A 397 17.51 -25.31 0.42
N GLU A 398 17.30 -25.50 1.72
CA GLU A 398 18.09 -24.83 2.76
C GLU A 398 19.58 -25.19 2.66
N SER A 399 19.90 -26.48 2.49
CA SER A 399 21.27 -26.94 2.29
C SER A 399 21.91 -26.33 1.04
N PHE A 400 21.15 -26.27 -0.06
CA PHE A 400 21.60 -25.63 -1.29
C PHE A 400 21.92 -24.15 -1.09
N LEU A 401 21.04 -23.40 -0.43
CA LEU A 401 21.28 -21.98 -0.15
C LEU A 401 22.45 -21.77 0.82
N ASN A 402 22.59 -22.63 1.84
CA ASN A 402 23.74 -22.62 2.76
C ASN A 402 25.06 -22.85 2.02
N ASP A 403 25.10 -23.82 1.10
CA ASP A 403 26.29 -24.11 0.32
C ASP A 403 26.65 -22.95 -0.62
N PHE A 404 25.65 -22.31 -1.23
CA PHE A 404 25.86 -21.11 -2.04
C PHE A 404 26.42 -19.93 -1.23
N ILE A 405 25.83 -19.64 -0.06
CA ILE A 405 26.31 -18.58 0.86
C ILE A 405 27.73 -18.88 1.34
N SER A 406 28.04 -20.15 1.58
CA SER A 406 29.36 -20.60 2.04
C SER A 406 30.40 -20.69 0.91
N GLY A 407 30.03 -20.38 -0.34
CA GLY A 407 30.93 -20.41 -1.50
C GLY A 407 31.31 -21.83 -1.98
N LYS A 408 30.55 -22.87 -1.62
CA LYS A 408 30.79 -24.25 -2.08
C LYS A 408 30.16 -24.47 -3.47
N ASP A 409 30.89 -25.05 -4.40
CA ASP A 409 30.41 -25.31 -5.78
C ASP A 409 29.58 -26.61 -5.94
N THR A 410 28.84 -27.02 -4.91
CA THR A 410 28.20 -28.36 -4.86
C THR A 410 26.68 -28.36 -5.12
N GLY A 411 26.08 -27.18 -5.37
CA GLY A 411 24.63 -27.00 -5.41
C GLY A 411 23.93 -27.09 -6.77
N LYS A 412 24.65 -27.17 -7.90
CA LYS A 412 24.07 -27.00 -9.26
C LYS A 412 22.98 -28.02 -9.63
N VAL A 413 23.01 -29.22 -9.04
CA VAL A 413 22.02 -30.29 -9.32
C VAL A 413 20.64 -29.94 -8.75
N ILE A 414 20.58 -29.42 -7.52
CA ILE A 414 19.31 -29.07 -6.85
C ILE A 414 18.59 -27.96 -7.62
N PHE A 415 19.35 -27.01 -8.17
CA PHE A 415 18.82 -25.96 -9.02
C PHE A 415 18.11 -26.50 -10.27
N ILE A 416 18.73 -27.44 -10.99
CA ILE A 416 18.14 -28.08 -12.18
C ILE A 416 16.86 -28.82 -11.80
N VAL A 417 16.88 -29.55 -10.67
CA VAL A 417 15.71 -30.27 -10.16
C VAL A 417 14.56 -29.31 -9.85
N LEU A 418 14.83 -28.18 -9.18
CA LEU A 418 13.81 -27.17 -8.88
C LEU A 418 13.23 -26.54 -10.15
N PHE A 419 14.06 -26.27 -11.15
CA PHE A 419 13.61 -25.76 -12.43
C PHE A 419 12.67 -26.74 -13.14
N VAL A 420 13.01 -28.03 -13.13
CA VAL A 420 12.13 -29.09 -13.66
C VAL A 420 10.83 -29.17 -12.87
N ILE A 421 10.88 -29.09 -11.53
CA ILE A 421 9.67 -29.06 -10.68
C ILE A 421 8.79 -27.85 -11.02
N ALA A 422 9.37 -26.67 -11.24
CA ALA A 422 8.63 -25.48 -11.65
C ALA A 422 7.92 -25.69 -13.00
N ILE A 423 8.59 -26.28 -13.98
CA ILE A 423 7.97 -26.61 -15.28
C ILE A 423 6.82 -27.61 -15.10
N ILE A 424 7.03 -28.68 -14.32
CA ILE A 424 5.98 -29.67 -14.03
C ILE A 424 4.81 -29.00 -13.32
N GLY A 425 5.08 -28.13 -12.35
CA GLY A 425 4.05 -27.36 -11.64
C GLY A 425 3.26 -26.47 -12.59
N LEU A 426 3.92 -25.79 -13.53
CA LEU A 426 3.28 -24.97 -14.54
C LEU A 426 2.34 -25.78 -15.41
N VAL A 427 2.83 -26.90 -15.97
CA VAL A 427 2.03 -27.79 -16.82
C VAL A 427 0.86 -28.37 -16.02
N SER A 428 1.09 -28.83 -14.79
CA SER A 428 0.05 -29.41 -13.94
C SER A 428 -1.09 -28.42 -13.65
N ASN A 429 -0.78 -27.13 -13.50
CA ASN A 429 -1.79 -26.09 -13.27
C ASN A 429 -2.74 -25.88 -14.47
N LEU A 430 -2.39 -26.34 -15.66
CA LEU A 430 -3.28 -26.32 -16.84
C LEU A 430 -4.29 -27.49 -16.84
N PHE A 431 -4.02 -28.57 -16.09
CA PHE A 431 -4.82 -29.80 -16.06
C PHE A 431 -5.61 -29.99 -14.75
N VAL A 432 -6.02 -28.90 -14.11
CA VAL A 432 -6.87 -28.97 -12.91
C VAL A 432 -8.30 -29.35 -13.29
N TRP A 433 -8.89 -30.32 -12.56
CA TRP A 433 -10.25 -30.83 -12.80
C TRP A 433 -11.26 -30.27 -11.79
N HIS A 434 -12.32 -29.65 -12.30
CA HIS A 434 -13.42 -29.09 -11.51
C HIS A 434 -14.58 -30.08 -11.45
N LYS A 435 -14.56 -30.99 -10.46
CA LYS A 435 -15.68 -31.92 -10.25
C LYS A 435 -16.90 -31.13 -9.74
N LYS A 436 -17.94 -30.94 -10.57
CA LYS A 436 -19.26 -30.48 -10.12
C LYS A 436 -19.84 -31.58 -9.21
N TRP A 437 -20.07 -31.26 -7.95
CA TRP A 437 -20.86 -32.11 -7.07
C TRP A 437 -22.32 -31.74 -7.34
N GLU A 438 -23.07 -32.61 -8.02
CA GLU A 438 -24.52 -32.53 -8.01
C GLU A 438 -24.98 -32.85 -6.58
N GLU A 439 -25.35 -31.82 -5.83
CA GLU A 439 -26.24 -32.01 -4.68
C GLU A 439 -27.55 -32.56 -5.24
N LYS A 440 -27.78 -33.86 -5.02
CA LYS A 440 -29.12 -34.41 -5.10
C LYS A 440 -29.94 -33.70 -4.02
N GLU A 441 -30.67 -32.67 -4.41
CA GLU A 441 -31.82 -32.20 -3.62
C GLU A 441 -32.73 -33.42 -3.42
N VAL A 442 -32.76 -33.92 -2.19
CA VAL A 442 -33.80 -34.85 -1.74
C VAL A 442 -35.07 -34.02 -1.75
N ASN A 443 -35.89 -34.23 -2.78
CA ASN A 443 -37.15 -33.55 -2.99
C ASN A 443 -38.13 -33.94 -1.87
N ASP A 444 -38.20 -33.13 -0.81
CA ASP A 444 -39.09 -33.29 0.34
C ASP A 444 -40.51 -32.80 0.01
N GLN A 445 -41.05 -33.26 -1.13
CA GLN A 445 -42.41 -33.01 -1.59
C GLN A 445 -43.08 -34.31 -2.04
N THR A 446 -43.19 -35.30 -1.15
CA THR A 446 -44.12 -36.45 -1.32
C THR A 446 -44.72 -36.95 0.01
N MET A 447 -44.92 -36.06 0.98
CA MET A 447 -45.59 -36.40 2.25
C MET A 447 -46.71 -35.40 2.60
N GLU A 448 -47.46 -34.91 1.61
CA GLU A 448 -48.84 -34.47 1.82
C GLU A 448 -49.68 -34.96 0.65
N HIS A 449 -50.85 -35.53 0.96
CA HIS A 449 -51.79 -36.27 0.10
C HIS A 449 -51.57 -37.77 -0.02
N SER A 450 -51.88 -38.47 1.08
CA SER A 450 -52.62 -39.72 1.01
C SER A 450 -53.80 -39.61 1.97
N GLY A 451 -54.92 -39.13 1.41
CA GLY A 451 -56.26 -39.38 1.92
C GLY A 451 -56.89 -40.53 1.16
#